data_AF-A0A7L0W8U7-F1
#
_entry.id   AF-A0A7L0W8U7-F1
#
_cell.length_a   1.000
_cell.length_b   1.000
_cell.length_c   1.000
_cell.angle_alpha   90.00
_cell.angle_beta   90.00
_cell.angle_gamma   90.00
#
_symmetry.space_group_name_H-M   'P 1'
#
loop_
_entity.id
_entity.type
_entity.pdbx_description
1 polymer ?
#
loop_
_entity_poly.entity_id
_entity_poly.type
_entity_poly.pdbx_seq_one_letter_code
_entity_poly.pdbx_strand_id
1 'polypeptide(L)'
;EEPWVSEEGTGQALVQRLQQEGLSGPLRWLENCLRRTARDREQDGLSLPVPLVPLSEENEDAMEHQGFRALLRELGLRPPANEQESFWRIPATLTPQQLRQAAASVTHCDSDPEGLPQRPEALPAAPRHLQEPASAEQLPATLGSDSESEEPIPTPLGNKRRRQLDSEDEDSGGSGGFSP
;
A
#
# COMPACT_ATOMS: atom_id res chain seq x y z
N GLU A 1 29.54 10.94 10.59
CA GLU A 1 28.25 10.70 11.29
C GLU A 1 27.87 12.00 11.97
N GLU A 2 26.86 12.69 11.46
CA GLU A 2 26.36 13.93 12.07
C GLU A 2 25.09 13.62 12.87
N PRO A 3 25.02 14.03 14.15
CA PRO A 3 23.89 13.77 15.01
C PRO A 3 22.83 14.85 14.75
N TRP A 4 21.78 14.51 14.00
CA TRP A 4 20.65 15.41 13.84
C TRP A 4 19.80 15.35 15.11
N VAL A 5 19.82 16.45 15.86
CA VAL A 5 18.93 16.70 17.00
C VAL A 5 17.52 16.93 16.44
N SER A 6 16.59 16.05 16.80
CA SER A 6 15.16 16.23 16.51
C SER A 6 14.60 17.34 17.41
N GLU A 7 14.59 18.57 16.92
CA GLU A 7 13.74 19.61 17.51
C GLU A 7 12.32 19.45 16.97
N GLU A 8 11.37 19.35 17.89
CA GLU A 8 9.94 19.17 17.67
C GLU A 8 9.40 20.31 16.78
N GLY A 9 9.30 20.04 15.48
CA GLY A 9 9.07 21.03 14.43
C GLY A 9 9.67 20.67 13.06
N THR A 10 10.59 19.69 13.03
CA THR A 10 11.28 19.19 11.82
C THR A 10 10.34 18.67 10.74
N GLY A 11 9.33 17.85 11.08
CA GLY A 11 8.50 17.15 10.09
C GLY A 11 7.74 18.08 9.15
N GLN A 12 7.05 19.09 9.70
CA GLN A 12 6.30 20.06 8.89
C GLN A 12 7.22 20.99 8.08
N ALA A 13 8.35 21.40 8.66
CA ALA A 13 9.35 22.19 7.95
C ALA A 13 9.97 21.41 6.79
N LEU A 14 10.17 20.10 6.96
CA LEU A 14 10.66 19.20 5.93
C LEU A 14 9.64 19.03 4.79
N VAL A 15 8.36 18.85 5.13
CA VAL A 15 7.27 18.80 4.14
C VAL A 15 7.20 20.08 3.32
N GLN A 16 7.21 21.26 3.97
CA GLN A 16 7.21 22.55 3.26
C GLN A 16 8.42 22.73 2.34
N ARG A 17 9.61 22.29 2.77
CA ARG A 17 10.81 22.35 1.92
C ARG A 17 10.67 21.45 0.70
N LEU A 18 10.24 20.21 0.89
CA LEU A 18 10.08 19.25 -0.19
C LEU A 18 9.03 19.72 -1.22
N GLN A 19 7.97 20.41 -0.78
CA GLN A 19 7.02 21.04 -1.68
C GLN A 19 7.65 22.17 -2.51
N GLN A 20 8.48 23.03 -1.89
CA GLN A 20 9.22 24.09 -2.59
C GLN A 20 10.23 23.54 -3.60
N GLU A 21 10.78 22.35 -3.33
CA GLU A 21 11.66 21.61 -4.24
C GLU A 21 10.90 20.89 -5.37
N GLY A 22 9.56 20.95 -5.39
CA GLY A 22 8.72 20.38 -6.43
C GLY A 22 8.24 18.95 -6.16
N LEU A 23 8.48 18.39 -4.97
CA LEU A 23 8.08 17.02 -4.62
C LEU A 23 6.61 16.89 -4.18
N SER A 24 5.74 17.81 -4.58
CA SER A 24 4.30 17.78 -4.24
C SER A 24 3.59 16.52 -4.76
N GLY A 25 4.00 16.01 -5.93
CA GLY A 25 3.50 14.73 -6.48
C GLY A 25 3.84 13.54 -5.57
N PRO A 26 5.13 13.30 -5.28
CA PRO A 26 5.58 12.25 -4.36
C PRO A 26 5.01 12.36 -2.94
N LEU A 27 4.87 13.57 -2.40
CA LEU A 27 4.24 13.78 -1.10
C LEU A 27 2.76 13.35 -1.11
N ARG A 28 2.01 13.69 -2.17
CA ARG A 28 0.62 13.23 -2.35
C ARG A 28 0.54 11.71 -2.53
N TRP A 29 1.50 11.13 -3.26
CA TRP A 29 1.58 9.67 -3.41
C TRP A 29 1.77 8.99 -2.05
N LEU A 30 2.73 9.48 -1.25
CA LEU A 30 2.99 8.96 0.10
C LEU A 30 1.77 9.08 1.01
N GLU A 31 1.11 10.23 1.00
CA GLU A 31 -0.16 10.44 1.73
C GLU A 31 -1.20 9.37 1.37
N ASN A 32 -1.39 9.14 0.07
CA ASN A 32 -2.35 8.15 -0.41
C ASN A 32 -1.96 6.72 -0.01
N CYS A 33 -0.67 6.38 -0.07
CA CYS A 33 -0.17 5.09 0.41
C CYS A 33 -0.53 4.87 1.89
N LEU A 34 -0.28 5.86 2.75
CA LEU A 34 -0.59 5.79 4.18
C LEU A 34 -2.10 5.65 4.43
N ARG A 35 -2.93 6.45 3.76
CA ARG A 35 -4.39 6.41 3.89
C ARG A 35 -4.97 5.06 3.43
N ARG A 36 -4.48 4.53 2.31
CA ARG A 36 -4.89 3.22 1.80
C ARG A 36 -4.52 2.11 2.77
N THR A 37 -3.27 2.07 3.24
CA THR A 37 -2.85 1.06 4.22
C THR A 37 -3.66 1.15 5.52
N ALA A 38 -4.02 2.35 5.98
CA ALA A 38 -4.89 2.50 7.15
C ALA A 38 -6.27 1.85 6.94
N ARG A 39 -6.91 2.16 5.80
CA ARG A 39 -8.21 1.59 5.43
C ARG A 39 -8.13 0.07 5.28
N ASP A 40 -7.12 -0.44 4.59
CA ASP A 40 -6.97 -1.87 4.33
C ASP A 40 -6.79 -2.64 5.67
N ARG A 41 -6.03 -2.07 6.62
CA ARG A 41 -5.90 -2.64 7.98
C ARG A 41 -7.19 -2.65 8.78
N GLU A 42 -8.02 -1.61 8.65
CA GLU A 42 -9.34 -1.54 9.30
C GLU A 42 -10.35 -2.54 8.70
N GLN A 43 -10.28 -2.75 7.39
CA GLN A 43 -11.19 -3.64 6.66
C GLN A 43 -10.84 -5.11 6.85
N ASP A 44 -9.54 -5.46 6.74
CA ASP A 44 -9.10 -6.85 6.73
C ASP A 44 -8.75 -7.36 8.14
N GLY A 45 -8.57 -6.47 9.11
CA GLY A 45 -8.13 -6.80 10.47
C GLY A 45 -6.69 -7.32 10.57
N LEU A 46 -5.95 -7.32 9.46
CA LEU A 46 -4.57 -7.81 9.37
C LEU A 46 -3.60 -6.64 9.22
N SER A 47 -2.62 -6.56 10.12
CA SER A 47 -1.55 -5.56 10.06
C SER A 47 -0.24 -6.21 9.63
N LEU A 48 -0.05 -6.33 8.31
CA LEU A 48 1.21 -6.79 7.71
C LEU A 48 2.09 -5.60 7.28
N PRO A 49 3.43 -5.78 7.20
CA PRO A 49 4.30 -4.77 6.63
C PRO A 49 4.02 -4.57 5.13
N VAL A 50 3.82 -3.32 4.70
CA VAL A 50 3.46 -2.99 3.31
C VAL A 50 4.65 -2.33 2.61
N PRO A 51 5.12 -2.82 1.44
CA PRO A 51 6.18 -2.17 0.69
C PRO A 51 5.67 -0.89 0.00
N LEU A 52 6.49 0.17 0.04
CA LEU A 52 6.31 1.35 -0.81
C LEU A 52 7.00 1.11 -2.15
N VAL A 53 6.18 0.89 -3.17
CA VAL A 53 6.65 0.65 -4.53
C VAL A 53 6.39 1.92 -5.35
N PRO A 54 7.43 2.69 -5.73
CA PRO A 54 7.28 3.80 -6.65
C PRO A 54 6.96 3.24 -8.04
N LEU A 55 5.83 3.65 -8.62
CA LEU A 55 5.36 3.17 -9.94
C LEU A 55 5.46 4.25 -11.02
N SER A 56 6.09 5.38 -10.70
CA SER A 56 6.40 6.46 -11.62
C SER A 56 7.83 6.93 -11.38
N GLU A 57 8.45 7.46 -12.43
CA GLU A 57 9.80 8.04 -12.38
C GLU A 57 9.90 9.12 -11.31
N GLU A 58 8.93 10.05 -11.25
CA GLU A 58 8.87 11.10 -10.22
C GLU A 58 8.91 10.54 -8.78
N ASN A 59 8.24 9.41 -8.53
CA ASN A 59 8.25 8.79 -7.21
C ASN A 59 9.56 8.05 -6.95
N GLU A 60 10.17 7.44 -7.98
CA GLU A 60 11.47 6.78 -7.88
C GLU A 60 12.58 7.79 -7.55
N ASP A 61 12.63 8.90 -8.28
CA ASP A 61 13.54 10.03 -8.02
C ASP A 61 13.37 10.56 -6.60
N ALA A 62 12.13 10.67 -6.12
CA ALA A 62 11.86 11.08 -4.75
C ALA A 62 12.43 10.10 -3.71
N MET A 63 12.46 8.78 -3.99
CA MET A 63 13.08 7.80 -3.10
C MET A 63 14.63 7.96 -3.05
N GLU A 64 15.22 8.56 -4.08
CA GLU A 64 16.64 8.95 -4.12
C GLU A 64 16.93 10.31 -3.43
N HIS A 65 15.89 11.11 -3.18
CA HIS A 65 16.01 12.39 -2.49
C HIS A 65 16.27 12.24 -0.98
N GLN A 66 17.33 12.88 -0.46
CA GLN A 66 17.72 12.77 0.95
C GLN A 66 16.63 13.28 1.90
N GLY A 67 16.05 14.44 1.60
CA GLY A 67 15.00 15.04 2.42
C GLY A 67 13.73 14.19 2.44
N PHE A 68 13.39 13.54 1.33
CA PHE A 68 12.22 12.68 1.26
C PHE A 68 12.43 11.41 2.09
N ARG A 69 13.60 10.77 2.00
CA ARG A 69 13.96 9.63 2.89
C ARG A 69 14.00 10.02 4.37
N ALA A 70 14.43 11.24 4.69
CA ALA A 70 14.38 11.75 6.06
C ALA A 70 12.93 11.84 6.54
N LEU A 71 12.01 12.33 5.69
CA LEU A 71 10.58 12.38 5.99
C LEU A 71 10.02 10.98 6.23
N LEU A 72 10.36 10.00 5.39
CA LEU A 72 9.93 8.62 5.58
C LEU A 72 10.32 8.08 6.96
N ARG A 73 11.53 8.39 7.45
CA ARG A 73 11.99 7.97 8.79
C ARG A 73 11.22 8.68 9.90
N GLU A 74 10.99 9.99 9.77
CA GLU A 74 10.18 10.78 10.72
C GLU A 74 8.74 10.24 10.84
N LEU A 75 8.17 9.77 9.72
CA LEU A 75 6.84 9.13 9.71
C LEU A 75 6.85 7.68 10.21
N GLY A 76 8.01 7.15 10.62
CA GLY A 76 8.17 5.80 11.15
C GLY A 76 8.22 4.70 10.08
N LEU A 77 8.48 5.04 8.81
CA LEU A 77 8.71 4.04 7.77
C LEU A 77 10.14 3.51 7.84
N ARG A 78 10.28 2.24 7.46
CA ARG A 78 11.55 1.54 7.53
C ARG A 78 12.27 1.57 6.18
N PRO A 79 13.57 1.88 6.14
CA PRO A 79 14.37 1.65 4.95
C PRO A 79 14.46 0.14 4.62
N PRO A 80 14.90 -0.21 3.41
CA PRO A 80 15.27 -1.58 3.08
C PRO A 80 16.38 -2.09 4.02
N ALA A 81 16.30 -3.36 4.45
CA ALA A 81 17.20 -3.91 5.48
C ALA A 81 18.67 -4.03 5.02
N ASN A 82 18.84 -4.48 3.78
CA ASN A 82 20.10 -4.83 3.15
C ASN A 82 19.86 -4.96 1.63
N GLU A 83 20.85 -5.44 0.89
CA GLU A 83 20.80 -5.64 -0.57
C GLU A 83 19.71 -6.63 -1.05
N GLN A 84 19.08 -7.39 -0.15
CA GLN A 84 17.97 -8.30 -0.48
C GLN A 84 16.61 -7.58 -0.51
N GLU A 85 16.48 -6.43 0.15
CA GLU A 85 15.27 -5.61 0.09
C GLU A 85 15.50 -4.36 -0.75
N SER A 86 14.58 -4.07 -1.66
CA SER A 86 14.67 -2.88 -2.52
C SER A 86 13.73 -1.75 -2.06
N PHE A 87 12.66 -2.08 -1.33
CA PHE A 87 11.59 -1.14 -1.02
C PHE A 87 11.55 -0.74 0.45
N TRP A 88 11.22 0.53 0.67
CA TRP A 88 10.81 1.00 1.99
C TRP A 88 9.53 0.31 2.43
N ARG A 89 9.30 0.22 3.74
CA ARG A 89 8.11 -0.44 4.29
C ARG A 89 7.38 0.42 5.28
N ILE A 90 6.05 0.38 5.20
CA ILE A 90 5.15 0.77 6.28
C ILE A 90 5.12 -0.40 7.27
N PRO A 91 5.64 -0.24 8.50
CA PRO A 91 5.67 -1.32 9.47
C PRO A 91 4.27 -1.77 9.88
N ALA A 92 4.15 -3.05 10.25
CA ALA A 92 2.94 -3.62 10.85
C ALA A 92 2.55 -2.96 12.19
N THR A 93 3.53 -2.39 12.89
CA THR A 93 3.35 -1.74 14.19
C THR A 93 2.61 -0.41 14.12
N LEU A 94 2.56 0.24 12.96
CA LEU A 94 1.82 1.49 12.79
C LEU A 94 0.31 1.21 12.77
N THR A 95 -0.43 1.79 13.70
CA THR A 95 -1.89 1.63 13.75
C THR A 95 -2.56 2.44 12.63
N PRO A 96 -3.81 2.09 12.24
CA PRO A 96 -4.57 2.90 11.28
C PRO A 96 -4.66 4.38 11.69
N GLN A 97 -4.83 4.67 12.99
CA GLN A 97 -4.85 6.03 13.50
C GLN A 97 -3.50 6.75 13.29
N GLN A 98 -2.37 6.09 13.58
CA GLN A 98 -1.04 6.66 13.36
C GLN A 98 -0.78 6.92 11.88
N LEU A 99 -1.21 6.02 10.99
CA LEU A 99 -1.09 6.20 9.54
C LEU A 99 -1.91 7.39 9.04
N ARG A 100 -3.12 7.60 9.58
CA ARG A 100 -3.96 8.75 9.26
C ARG A 100 -3.35 10.07 9.73
N GLN A 101 -2.78 10.08 10.95
CA GLN A 101 -2.06 11.25 11.46
C GLN A 101 -0.83 11.55 10.61
N ALA A 102 -0.02 10.54 10.29
CA ALA A 102 1.14 10.67 9.42
C ALA A 102 0.75 11.24 8.04
N ALA A 103 -0.32 10.74 7.43
CA ALA A 103 -0.84 11.28 6.17
C ALA A 103 -1.25 12.75 6.29
N ALA A 104 -1.95 13.14 7.36
CA ALA A 104 -2.38 14.52 7.58
C ALA A 104 -1.21 15.50 7.77
N SER A 105 -0.10 15.04 8.35
CA SER A 105 1.14 15.83 8.47
C SER A 105 1.83 16.10 7.14
N VAL A 106 1.59 15.27 6.10
CA VAL A 106 2.18 15.45 4.76
C VAL A 106 1.41 16.48 3.92
N THR A 107 0.13 16.70 4.22
CA THR A 107 -0.76 17.58 3.44
C THR A 107 -0.71 19.05 3.86
N HIS A 108 -0.20 19.39 5.05
CA HIS A 108 -0.26 20.77 5.58
C HIS A 108 0.78 21.70 4.93
N CYS A 109 0.45 22.17 3.73
CA CYS A 109 0.70 23.54 3.27
C CYS A 109 -0.13 23.77 2.00
N ASP A 110 -1.44 23.92 2.16
CA ASP A 110 -2.22 24.70 1.20
C ASP A 110 -2.98 25.73 2.03
N SER A 111 -2.56 26.98 1.88
CA SER A 111 -3.40 28.12 2.20
C SER A 111 -4.71 27.92 1.46
N ASP A 112 -5.78 27.64 2.18
CA ASP A 112 -7.16 27.65 1.67
C ASP A 112 -7.37 28.95 0.85
N PRO A 113 -7.56 28.90 -0.48
CA PRO A 113 -8.33 29.94 -1.11
C PRO A 113 -9.79 29.62 -0.79
N GLU A 114 -10.32 30.33 0.19
CA GLU A 114 -11.75 30.46 0.43
C GLU A 114 -12.48 30.50 -0.92
N GLY A 115 -13.23 29.44 -1.20
CA GLY A 115 -13.78 29.17 -2.51
C GLY A 115 -15.06 28.36 -2.44
N LEU A 116 -15.90 28.64 -1.45
CA LEU A 116 -17.32 28.29 -1.51
C LEU A 116 -18.04 29.34 -2.37
N PRO A 117 -18.62 28.94 -3.51
CA PRO A 117 -19.89 29.48 -3.91
C PRO A 117 -20.97 28.41 -3.73
N GLN A 118 -21.73 28.60 -2.65
CA GLN A 118 -23.18 28.61 -2.65
C GLN A 118 -23.85 27.64 -3.64
N ARG A 119 -24.33 26.53 -3.09
CA ARG A 119 -25.43 25.73 -3.62
C ARG A 119 -26.53 26.63 -4.22
N PRO A 120 -26.88 26.51 -5.51
CA PRO A 120 -28.14 27.07 -5.98
C PRO A 120 -29.28 26.25 -5.40
N GLU A 121 -30.12 26.94 -4.66
CA GLU A 121 -31.37 26.44 -4.11
C GLU A 121 -32.37 26.02 -5.20
N ALA A 122 -33.30 25.17 -4.75
CA ALA A 122 -34.66 24.99 -5.26
C ALA A 122 -34.87 24.27 -6.61
N LEU A 123 -35.06 22.95 -6.50
CA LEU A 123 -36.02 22.22 -7.34
C LEU A 123 -37.44 22.74 -7.00
N PRO A 124 -38.23 23.26 -7.95
CA PRO A 124 -39.64 23.49 -7.70
C PRO A 124 -40.42 22.17 -7.82
N ALA A 125 -41.18 21.90 -6.78
CA ALA A 125 -42.10 20.77 -6.66
C ALA A 125 -43.15 20.75 -7.78
N ALA A 126 -43.55 19.52 -8.15
CA ALA A 126 -44.52 19.15 -9.16
C ALA A 126 -45.92 19.79 -9.00
N PRO A 127 -46.78 19.65 -10.03
CA PRO A 127 -48.16 19.27 -9.81
C PRO A 127 -48.48 17.89 -10.40
N ARG A 128 -49.21 17.12 -9.60
CA ARG A 128 -49.73 15.79 -9.88
C ARG A 128 -50.81 15.86 -10.96
N HIS A 129 -50.82 14.91 -11.89
CA HIS A 129 -52.07 14.53 -12.56
C HIS A 129 -52.13 13.02 -12.75
N LEU A 130 -53.23 12.45 -12.25
CA LEU A 130 -53.61 11.04 -12.20
C LEU A 130 -53.80 10.45 -13.60
N GLN A 131 -53.26 9.25 -13.85
CA GLN A 131 -54.04 8.13 -14.41
C GLN A 131 -53.27 6.81 -14.38
N GLU A 132 -53.74 5.87 -13.56
CA GLU A 132 -53.66 4.42 -13.84
C GLU A 132 -54.74 4.10 -14.88
N PRO A 133 -54.55 3.10 -15.78
CA PRO A 133 -54.79 1.72 -15.36
C PRO A 133 -53.83 0.67 -15.97
N ALA A 134 -53.63 -0.39 -15.18
CA ALA A 134 -53.57 -1.80 -15.56
C ALA A 134 -53.05 -2.20 -16.96
N SER A 135 -51.93 -2.92 -16.98
CA SER A 135 -51.90 -4.22 -17.68
C SER A 135 -50.92 -5.17 -16.99
N ALA A 136 -51.47 -6.33 -16.62
CA ALA A 136 -50.76 -7.57 -16.32
C ALA A 136 -49.76 -7.89 -17.45
N GLU A 137 -48.61 -8.52 -17.21
CA GLU A 137 -48.49 -9.89 -16.73
C GLU A 137 -47.21 -10.11 -15.91
N GLN A 138 -47.41 -10.74 -14.76
CA GLN A 138 -46.42 -11.51 -14.02
C GLN A 138 -46.05 -12.75 -14.81
N LEU A 139 -44.79 -13.21 -14.79
CA LEU A 139 -44.46 -14.63 -14.69
C LEU A 139 -43.06 -14.82 -14.06
N PRO A 140 -42.81 -15.97 -13.40
CA PRO A 140 -42.23 -15.99 -12.06
C PRO A 140 -40.85 -16.66 -11.99
N ALA A 141 -40.18 -16.46 -10.85
CA ALA A 141 -39.14 -17.34 -10.36
C ALA A 141 -39.71 -18.76 -10.14
N THR A 142 -39.09 -19.77 -10.75
CA THR A 142 -39.29 -21.18 -10.38
C THR A 142 -37.94 -21.85 -10.19
N LEU A 143 -37.73 -22.31 -8.96
CA LEU A 143 -36.70 -23.24 -8.56
C LEU A 143 -36.93 -24.63 -9.17
N GLY A 144 -35.82 -25.30 -9.49
CA GLY A 144 -35.66 -26.74 -9.71
C GLY A 144 -34.18 -26.93 -10.06
N SER A 145 -33.28 -27.37 -9.18
CA SER A 145 -33.18 -28.63 -8.44
C SER A 145 -33.29 -29.86 -9.34
N ASP A 146 -32.14 -30.32 -9.84
CA ASP A 146 -31.64 -31.70 -9.63
C ASP A 146 -30.35 -31.91 -10.45
N SER A 147 -29.23 -32.23 -9.81
CA SER A 147 -28.43 -33.41 -10.18
C SER A 147 -27.20 -33.52 -9.28
N GLU A 148 -27.26 -34.55 -8.45
CA GLU A 148 -26.21 -35.12 -7.63
C GLU A 148 -25.08 -35.69 -8.50
N SER A 149 -23.84 -35.36 -8.18
CA SER A 149 -22.69 -36.21 -8.46
C SER A 149 -21.66 -35.97 -7.37
N GLU A 150 -21.67 -36.89 -6.41
CA GLU A 150 -20.55 -37.17 -5.54
C GLU A 150 -19.31 -37.46 -6.39
N GLU A 151 -18.15 -36.88 -6.03
CA GLU A 151 -16.94 -37.67 -5.78
C GLU A 151 -15.84 -36.80 -5.11
N PRO A 152 -14.98 -37.40 -4.28
CA PRO A 152 -14.36 -36.75 -3.12
C PRO A 152 -13.00 -36.08 -3.39
N ILE A 153 -12.68 -35.08 -2.56
CA ILE A 153 -11.32 -34.62 -2.22
C ILE A 153 -10.91 -35.35 -0.90
N PRO A 154 -9.63 -35.59 -0.51
CA PRO A 154 -8.37 -35.00 -1.01
C PRO A 154 -7.06 -35.86 -0.92
N THR A 155 -5.96 -35.22 -1.37
CA THR A 155 -4.52 -35.32 -0.98
C THR A 155 -3.54 -36.10 -1.86
N PRO A 156 -2.36 -35.49 -2.10
CA PRO A 156 -1.11 -36.24 -2.01
C PRO A 156 -0.26 -35.68 -0.86
N LEU A 157 -0.29 -36.39 0.28
CA LEU A 157 0.75 -36.30 1.29
C LEU A 157 1.72 -37.46 1.04
N GLY A 158 2.95 -37.18 0.59
CA GLY A 158 3.93 -38.26 0.41
C GLY A 158 5.20 -37.95 -0.37
N ASN A 159 6.00 -36.95 -0.01
CA ASN A 159 7.41 -36.92 -0.43
C ASN A 159 8.31 -37.54 0.66
N LYS A 160 8.10 -38.84 0.94
CA LYS A 160 9.12 -39.68 1.60
C LYS A 160 9.82 -40.51 0.53
N ARG A 161 10.89 -39.96 -0.04
CA ARG A 161 11.94 -40.77 -0.66
C ARG A 161 13.27 -40.48 0.00
N ARG A 162 13.42 -41.09 1.17
CA ARG A 162 14.71 -41.51 1.69
C ARG A 162 15.32 -42.48 0.66
N ARG A 163 16.33 -42.04 -0.08
CA ARG A 163 17.37 -42.93 -0.59
C ARG A 163 18.68 -42.46 0.01
N GLN A 164 19.18 -43.29 0.92
CA GLN A 164 20.58 -43.36 1.26
C GLN A 164 21.33 -44.06 0.10
N LEU A 165 22.66 -44.00 0.18
CA LEU A 165 23.69 -44.64 -0.67
C LEU A 165 24.03 -43.77 -1.90
N ASP A 166 25.29 -43.41 -2.18
CA ASP A 166 26.56 -44.05 -1.84
C ASP A 166 27.72 -43.02 -1.93
N SER A 167 28.74 -43.23 -1.11
CA SER A 167 30.03 -42.53 -1.16
C SER A 167 30.85 -43.04 -2.34
N GLU A 168 31.47 -42.19 -3.15
CA GLU A 168 32.80 -42.47 -3.73
C GLU A 168 33.62 -41.17 -3.84
N ASP A 169 34.86 -41.30 -3.39
CA ASP A 169 35.96 -40.34 -3.32
C ASP A 169 36.62 -40.17 -4.70
N GLU A 170 37.78 -39.50 -4.76
CA GLU A 170 38.66 -39.24 -5.93
C GLU A 170 38.31 -37.95 -6.72
N ASP A 171 39.23 -37.12 -7.19
CA ASP A 171 40.65 -36.88 -6.93
C ASP A 171 40.98 -35.57 -7.66
N SER A 172 41.83 -34.76 -7.03
CA SER A 172 42.73 -33.76 -7.60
C SER A 172 42.31 -32.95 -8.85
N GLY A 173 42.00 -31.67 -8.61
CA GLY A 173 42.38 -30.56 -9.50
C GLY A 173 42.94 -29.44 -8.62
N GLY A 174 44.12 -28.88 -8.81
CA GLY A 174 44.92 -28.74 -10.02
C GLY A 174 45.44 -27.31 -10.03
N SER A 175 46.71 -27.15 -9.67
CA SER A 175 47.67 -26.12 -10.10
C SER A 175 47.33 -24.62 -10.03
N GLY A 176 48.14 -23.92 -9.24
CA GLY A 176 48.52 -22.51 -9.41
C GLY A 176 49.19 -22.00 -8.13
N GLY A 177 50.50 -21.75 -8.01
CA GLY A 177 51.51 -21.41 -9.00
C GLY A 177 51.90 -19.94 -8.86
N PHE A 178 52.99 -19.69 -8.09
CA PHE A 178 53.88 -18.50 -8.09
C PHE A 178 53.44 -17.25 -7.30
N SER A 179 54.11 -16.85 -6.19
CA SER A 179 55.40 -16.10 -6.00
C SER A 179 55.37 -14.64 -6.49
N PRO A 180 56.18 -13.69 -5.95
CA PRO A 180 57.56 -13.83 -5.44
C PRO A 180 57.74 -13.83 -3.92
#